data_AF-A0A914BJ95-F1
#
_entry.id   AF-A0A914BJ95-F1
#
_cell.length_a   1.000
_cell.length_b   1.000
_cell.length_c   1.000
_cell.angle_alpha   90.00
_cell.angle_beta   90.00
_cell.angle_gamma   90.00
#
_symmetry.space_group_name_H-M   'P 1'
#
loop_
_entity.id
_entity.type
_entity.pdbx_description
1 polymer ?
#
loop_
_entity_poly.entity_id
_entity_poly.type
_entity_poly.pdbx_seq_one_letter_code
_entity_poly.pdbx_strand_id
1 'polypeptide(L)'
;MEEDSVPAKILAYNRANRAVAILCNHQRAAPKTFDKQMENLQAKIKAKHEAIKKARKEFKAMKNEYKSSRNEKVKSALERKKTQVERLEEQLTKLEVSATDKEENKEIALGTSKLNYLDPRISVAWTKKWAVPIEKIYNRTQRDKFRWAIDMAGPDFVF
;
A
#
# COMPACT_ATOMS: atom_id res chain seq x y z
N MET A 1 -7.59 18.19 1.99
CA MET A 1 -6.58 17.16 2.30
C MET A 1 -6.90 15.97 1.43
N GLU A 2 -6.03 15.63 0.50
CA GLU A 2 -6.17 14.43 -0.32
C GLU A 2 -6.16 13.22 0.63
N GLU A 3 -7.18 12.36 0.59
CA GLU A 3 -7.18 11.17 1.44
C GLU A 3 -6.09 10.21 0.97
N ASP A 4 -5.14 9.88 1.86
CA ASP A 4 -4.10 8.92 1.55
C ASP A 4 -4.67 7.60 1.03
N SER A 5 -4.04 7.06 -0.01
CA SER A 5 -4.38 5.73 -0.53
C SER A 5 -4.25 4.65 0.56
N VAL A 6 -5.03 3.58 0.46
CA VAL A 6 -4.94 2.44 1.40
C VAL A 6 -3.51 1.91 1.54
N PRO A 7 -2.71 1.74 0.46
CA PRO A 7 -1.29 1.38 0.59
C PRO A 7 -0.47 2.35 1.45
N ALA A 8 -0.64 3.66 1.27
CA ALA A 8 0.08 4.67 2.04
C ALA A 8 -0.29 4.62 3.53
N LYS A 9 -1.58 4.44 3.85
CA LYS A 9 -2.06 4.24 5.23
C LYS A 9 -1.45 2.99 5.87
N ILE A 10 -1.35 1.88 5.13
CA ILE A 10 -0.72 0.65 5.62
C ILE A 10 0.78 0.85 5.89
N LEU A 11 1.49 1.58 5.03
CA LEU A 11 2.90 1.91 5.26
C LEU A 11 3.09 2.72 6.54
N ALA A 12 2.23 3.72 6.76
CA ALA A 12 2.25 4.52 7.99
C ALA A 12 1.99 3.65 9.23
N TYR A 13 1.01 2.73 9.17
CA TYR A 13 0.77 1.77 10.25
C TYR A 13 1.98 0.86 10.51
N ASN A 14 2.63 0.34 9.47
CA ASN A 14 3.80 -0.51 9.61
C ASN A 14 5.00 0.24 10.20
N ARG A 15 5.21 1.51 9.83
CA ARG A 15 6.23 2.38 10.42
C ARG A 15 5.97 2.63 11.92
N ALA A 16 4.70 2.86 12.30
CA ALA A 16 4.33 2.99 13.71
C ALA A 16 4.62 1.69 14.49
N ASN A 17 4.22 0.52 13.96
CA ASN A 17 4.54 -0.77 14.57
C ASN A 17 6.06 -1.04 14.61
N ARG A 18 6.82 -0.59 13.60
CA ARG A 18 8.28 -0.71 13.55
C ARG A 18 8.95 0.08 14.67
N ALA A 19 8.46 1.29 14.97
CA ALA A 19 8.97 2.08 16.09
C ALA A 19 8.82 1.33 17.42
N VAL A 20 7.66 0.69 17.63
CA VAL A 20 7.40 -0.16 18.81
C VAL A 20 8.32 -1.38 18.82
N ALA A 21 8.50 -2.04 17.68
CA ALA A 21 9.40 -3.19 17.57
C ALA A 21 10.86 -2.83 17.87
N ILE A 22 11.33 -1.64 17.44
CA ILE A 22 12.67 -1.12 17.76
C ILE A 22 12.79 -0.85 19.25
N LEU A 23 11.79 -0.19 19.86
CA LEU A 23 11.77 0.07 21.30
C LEU A 23 11.82 -1.23 22.12
N CYS A 24 11.12 -2.28 21.67
CA CYS A 24 11.14 -3.61 22.30
C CYS A 24 12.33 -4.48 21.87
N ASN A 25 13.28 -3.95 21.10
CA ASN A 25 14.45 -4.68 20.57
C ASN A 25 14.11 -5.98 19.81
N HIS A 26 13.00 -6.01 19.07
CA HIS A 26 12.60 -7.15 18.24
C HIS A 26 13.38 -7.17 16.92
N GLN A 27 14.67 -7.49 17.00
CA GLN A 27 15.54 -7.64 15.84
C GLN A 27 15.39 -9.02 15.19
N ARG A 28 15.71 -9.12 13.90
CA ARG A 28 15.89 -10.37 13.18
C ARG A 28 17.05 -10.25 12.20
N ALA A 29 17.67 -11.37 11.88
CA ALA A 29 18.62 -11.41 10.78
C ALA A 29 17.92 -11.11 9.44
N ALA A 30 18.60 -10.38 8.56
CA ALA A 30 18.14 -10.17 7.19
C ALA A 30 17.96 -11.54 6.49
N PRO A 31 16.84 -11.77 5.78
CA PRO A 31 16.64 -13.02 5.04
C PRO A 31 17.74 -13.23 3.99
N LYS A 32 18.25 -14.46 3.86
CA LYS A 32 19.29 -14.79 2.85
C LYS A 32 18.87 -14.48 1.41
N THR A 33 17.58 -14.50 1.13
CA THR A 33 17.02 -14.20 -0.20
C THR A 33 16.60 -12.74 -0.36
N PHE A 34 16.91 -11.86 0.60
CA PHE A 34 16.41 -10.49 0.62
C PHE A 34 16.81 -9.72 -0.65
N ASP A 35 18.10 -9.70 -0.96
CA ASP A 35 18.62 -8.95 -2.11
C ASP A 35 17.99 -9.43 -3.42
N LYS A 36 17.83 -10.74 -3.59
CA LYS A 36 17.16 -11.30 -4.77
C LYS A 36 15.68 -10.91 -4.85
N GLN A 37 14.98 -10.91 -3.73
CA GLN A 37 13.59 -10.44 -3.68
C GLN A 37 13.49 -8.95 -4.00
N MET A 38 14.46 -8.15 -3.54
CA MET A 38 14.47 -6.71 -3.75
C MET A 38 14.80 -6.36 -5.21
N GLU A 39 15.78 -7.03 -5.80
CA GLU A 39 16.11 -6.95 -7.23
C GLU A 39 14.88 -7.25 -8.10
N ASN A 40 14.19 -8.36 -7.83
CA ASN A 40 12.98 -8.75 -8.54
C ASN A 40 11.85 -7.70 -8.42
N LEU A 41 11.73 -7.06 -7.25
CA LEU A 41 10.72 -6.03 -7.01
C LEU A 41 11.07 -4.74 -7.77
N GLN A 42 12.34 -4.33 -7.74
CA GLN A 42 12.83 -3.17 -8.49
C GLN A 42 12.70 -3.35 -10.01
N ALA A 43 12.94 -4.56 -10.52
CA ALA A 43 12.72 -4.88 -11.94
C ALA A 43 11.23 -4.68 -12.33
N LYS A 44 10.29 -5.09 -11.47
CA LYS A 44 8.84 -4.87 -11.70
C LYS A 44 8.47 -3.39 -11.65
N ILE A 45 9.03 -2.63 -10.71
CA ILE A 45 8.83 -1.17 -10.58
C ILE A 45 9.32 -0.48 -11.87
N LYS A 46 10.53 -0.80 -12.32
CA LYS A 46 11.10 -0.26 -13.56
C LYS A 46 10.22 -0.55 -14.78
N ALA A 47 9.79 -1.80 -14.94
CA ALA A 47 8.89 -2.19 -16.03
C ALA A 47 7.55 -1.43 -15.99
N LYS A 48 7.02 -1.15 -14.80
CA LYS A 48 5.79 -0.33 -14.64
C LYS A 48 6.02 1.13 -14.98
N HIS A 49 7.14 1.72 -14.56
CA HIS A 49 7.53 3.08 -14.97
C HIS A 49 7.60 3.21 -16.50
N GLU A 50 8.22 2.25 -17.19
CA GLU A 50 8.30 2.23 -18.64
C GLU A 50 6.91 2.12 -19.30
N ALA A 51 6.04 1.25 -18.77
CA ALA A 51 4.67 1.10 -19.24
C ALA A 51 3.83 2.39 -19.07
N ILE A 52 3.95 3.06 -17.91
CA ILE A 52 3.29 4.35 -17.65
C ILE A 52 3.81 5.42 -18.61
N LYS A 53 5.13 5.50 -18.80
CA LYS A 53 5.75 6.47 -19.73
C LYS A 53 5.20 6.30 -21.15
N LYS A 54 5.10 5.06 -21.63
CA LYS A 54 4.51 4.74 -22.94
C LYS A 54 3.03 5.13 -22.99
N ALA A 55 2.24 4.72 -22.00
CA ALA A 55 0.81 5.01 -21.94
C ALA A 55 0.51 6.51 -21.86
N ARG A 56 1.29 7.28 -21.09
CA ARG A 56 1.19 8.75 -21.02
C ARG A 56 1.54 9.42 -22.34
N LYS A 57 2.55 8.92 -23.07
CA LYS A 57 2.89 9.43 -24.41
C LYS A 57 1.75 9.22 -25.40
N GLU A 58 1.18 8.02 -25.43
CA GLU A 58 0.01 7.67 -26.25
C GLU A 58 -1.22 8.51 -25.88
N PHE A 59 -1.48 8.69 -24.57
CA PHE A 59 -2.55 9.55 -24.08
C PHE A 59 -2.39 11.00 -24.56
N LYS A 60 -1.17 11.56 -24.49
CA LYS A 60 -0.88 12.92 -24.96
C LYS A 60 -1.09 13.06 -26.47
N ALA A 61 -0.70 12.06 -27.26
CA ALA A 61 -0.92 12.05 -28.70
C ALA A 61 -2.43 12.04 -29.03
N MET A 62 -3.20 11.14 -28.41
CA MET A 62 -4.66 11.09 -28.60
C MET A 62 -5.36 12.36 -28.10
N LYS A 63 -4.87 12.98 -27.03
CA LYS A 63 -5.39 14.26 -26.53
C LYS A 63 -5.22 15.37 -27.57
N ASN A 64 -4.09 15.40 -28.28
CA ASN A 64 -3.85 16.36 -29.35
C ASN A 64 -4.73 16.08 -30.57
N GLU A 65 -4.88 14.81 -30.96
CA GLU A 65 -5.77 14.39 -32.05
C GLU A 65 -7.24 14.75 -31.77
N TYR A 66 -7.70 14.56 -30.54
CA TYR A 66 -9.04 14.97 -30.12
C TYR A 66 -9.25 16.48 -30.22
N LYS A 67 -8.25 17.30 -29.85
CA LYS A 67 -8.33 18.76 -29.97
C LYS A 67 -8.51 19.22 -31.42
N SER A 68 -7.86 18.54 -32.36
CA SER A 68 -7.94 18.87 -33.80
C SER A 68 -9.21 18.33 -34.45
N SER A 69 -9.61 17.09 -34.13
CA SER A 69 -10.75 16.43 -34.79
C SER A 69 -12.11 16.68 -34.13
N ARG A 70 -12.14 16.96 -32.82
CA ARG A 70 -13.35 16.99 -31.96
C ARG A 70 -14.31 15.82 -32.15
N ASN A 71 -13.78 14.66 -32.53
CA ASN A 71 -14.56 13.47 -32.81
C ASN A 71 -14.92 12.72 -31.50
N GLU A 72 -16.20 12.42 -31.30
CA GLU A 72 -16.70 11.72 -30.11
C GLU A 72 -16.11 10.31 -29.96
N LYS A 73 -15.77 9.62 -31.07
CA LYS A 73 -15.07 8.32 -31.01
C LYS A 73 -13.69 8.45 -30.35
N VAL A 74 -12.94 9.50 -30.70
CA VAL A 74 -11.60 9.77 -30.14
C VAL A 74 -11.69 10.15 -28.67
N LYS A 75 -12.73 10.90 -28.27
CA LYS A 75 -13.02 11.21 -26.87
C LYS A 75 -13.23 9.95 -26.04
N SER A 76 -14.01 8.99 -26.53
CA SER A 76 -14.25 7.73 -25.81
C SER A 76 -12.98 6.90 -25.63
N ALA A 77 -12.10 6.88 -26.64
CA ALA A 77 -10.81 6.20 -26.58
C ALA A 77 -9.85 6.91 -25.61
N LEU A 78 -9.88 8.25 -25.57
CA LEU A 78 -9.10 9.07 -24.65
C LEU A 78 -9.44 8.78 -23.19
N GLU A 79 -10.72 8.71 -22.84
CA GLU A 79 -11.16 8.39 -21.46
C GLU A 79 -10.75 6.97 -21.04
N ARG A 80 -10.86 5.99 -21.93
CA ARG A 80 -10.35 4.62 -21.68
C ARG A 80 -8.85 4.63 -21.43
N LYS A 81 -8.10 5.43 -22.18
CA LYS A 81 -6.65 5.54 -22.00
C LYS A 81 -6.28 6.25 -20.71
N LYS A 82 -7.01 7.30 -20.35
CA LYS A 82 -6.86 8.00 -19.06
C LYS A 82 -7.00 7.04 -17.89
N THR A 83 -8.09 6.27 -17.89
CA THR A 83 -8.36 5.24 -16.88
C THR A 83 -7.25 4.17 -16.85
N GLN A 84 -6.70 3.79 -18.01
CA GLN A 84 -5.57 2.87 -18.08
C GLN A 84 -4.31 3.44 -17.42
N VAL A 85 -4.01 4.72 -17.65
CA VAL A 85 -2.86 5.41 -17.04
C VAL A 85 -3.03 5.48 -15.52
N GLU A 86 -4.19 5.92 -15.04
CA GLU A 86 -4.51 6.00 -13.60
C GLU A 86 -4.35 4.64 -12.92
N ARG A 87 -4.88 3.57 -13.52
CA ARG A 87 -4.72 2.20 -13.01
C ARG A 87 -3.26 1.74 -12.96
N LEU A 88 -2.45 2.10 -13.95
CA LEU A 88 -1.03 1.74 -13.96
C LEU A 88 -0.26 2.49 -12.87
N GLU A 89 -0.60 3.76 -12.64
CA GLU A 89 -0.02 4.59 -11.58
C GLU A 89 -0.36 4.05 -10.19
N GLU A 90 -1.61 3.68 -9.95
CA GLU A 90 -2.03 3.04 -8.69
C GLU A 90 -1.25 1.73 -8.43
N GLN A 91 -1.08 0.91 -9.47
CA GLN A 91 -0.28 -0.32 -9.39
C GLN A 91 1.18 -0.04 -9.07
N LEU A 92 1.76 1.01 -9.66
CA LEU A 92 3.13 1.42 -9.39
C LEU A 92 3.27 1.87 -7.93
N THR A 93 2.40 2.75 -7.44
CA THR A 93 2.40 3.22 -6.06
C THR A 93 2.35 2.05 -5.08
N LYS A 94 1.51 1.04 -5.35
CA LYS A 94 1.45 -0.16 -4.51
C LYS A 94 2.75 -0.95 -4.48
N LEU A 95 3.45 -1.05 -5.61
CA LEU A 95 4.75 -1.74 -5.69
C LEU A 95 5.84 -0.96 -4.96
N GLU A 96 5.89 0.36 -5.12
CA GLU A 96 6.84 1.25 -4.46
C GLU A 96 6.66 1.22 -2.94
N VAL A 97 5.41 1.35 -2.47
CA VAL A 97 5.09 1.19 -1.04
C VAL A 97 5.52 -0.17 -0.50
N SER A 98 5.29 -1.26 -1.25
CA SER A 98 5.73 -2.60 -0.85
C SER A 98 7.25 -2.74 -0.82
N ALA A 99 7.97 -2.02 -1.68
CA ALA A 99 9.42 -2.01 -1.70
C ALA A 99 9.97 -1.29 -0.47
N THR A 100 9.45 -0.10 -0.18
CA THR A 100 9.80 0.66 1.01
C THR A 100 9.53 -0.12 2.30
N ASP A 101 8.34 -0.72 2.42
CA ASP A 101 7.98 -1.52 3.60
C ASP A 101 8.91 -2.71 3.81
N LYS A 102 9.34 -3.38 2.74
CA LYS A 102 10.29 -4.49 2.82
C LYS A 102 11.67 -4.02 3.26
N GLU A 103 12.16 -2.93 2.71
CA GLU A 103 13.48 -2.37 3.02
C GLU A 103 13.54 -1.90 4.48
N GLU A 104 12.57 -1.11 4.92
CA GLU A 104 12.51 -0.59 6.29
C GLU A 104 12.45 -1.71 7.33
N ASN A 105 11.80 -2.84 7.00
CA ASN A 105 11.63 -3.98 7.89
C ASN A 105 12.64 -5.11 7.65
N LYS A 106 13.73 -4.88 6.90
CA LYS A 106 14.74 -5.91 6.58
C LYS A 106 15.21 -6.67 7.83
N GLU A 107 15.51 -5.94 8.90
CA GLU A 107 16.12 -6.46 10.13
C GLU A 107 15.21 -6.36 11.36
N ILE A 108 13.94 -5.95 11.19
CA ILE A 108 12.99 -5.76 12.29
C ILE A 108 11.86 -6.78 12.21
N ALA A 109 11.55 -7.44 13.34
CA ALA A 109 10.46 -8.39 13.48
C ALA A 109 9.19 -7.73 14.03
N LEU A 110 8.27 -7.39 13.13
CA LEU A 110 6.99 -6.73 13.47
C LEU A 110 5.94 -7.63 14.14
N GLY A 111 6.10 -8.95 14.07
CA GLY A 111 5.08 -9.91 14.51
C GLY A 111 4.86 -9.88 16.03
N THR A 112 5.94 -9.87 16.80
CA THR A 112 5.87 -9.95 18.26
C THR A 112 5.27 -8.68 18.85
N SER A 113 5.73 -7.49 18.43
CA SER A 113 5.16 -6.20 18.87
C SER A 113 3.67 -6.13 18.58
N LYS A 114 3.28 -6.51 17.36
CA LYS A 114 1.89 -6.47 16.89
C LYS A 114 0.94 -7.38 17.67
N LEU A 115 1.40 -8.56 18.06
CA LEU A 115 0.51 -9.59 18.63
C LEU A 115 0.47 -9.62 20.16
N ASN A 116 1.50 -9.08 20.81
CA ASN A 116 1.72 -9.25 22.24
C ASN A 116 1.92 -7.93 23.00
N TYR A 117 2.33 -6.85 22.31
CA TYR A 117 2.68 -5.57 22.97
C TYR A 117 1.80 -4.39 22.55
N LEU A 118 0.96 -4.57 21.53
CA LEU A 118 -0.01 -3.57 21.09
C LEU A 118 -1.43 -4.04 21.45
N ASP A 119 -2.19 -3.16 22.09
CA ASP A 119 -3.62 -3.40 22.30
C ASP A 119 -4.32 -3.47 20.93
N PRO A 120 -4.95 -4.61 20.57
CA PRO A 120 -5.57 -4.78 19.27
C PRO A 120 -6.70 -3.77 19.01
N ARG A 121 -7.32 -3.20 20.06
CA ARG A 121 -8.37 -2.18 19.94
C ARG A 121 -7.85 -0.90 19.32
N ILE A 122 -6.58 -0.53 19.56
CA ILE A 122 -5.93 0.61 18.90
C ILE A 122 -5.91 0.39 17.39
N SER A 123 -5.50 -0.81 16.97
CA SER A 123 -5.46 -1.16 15.54
C SER A 123 -6.86 -1.23 14.93
N VAL A 124 -7.83 -1.79 15.64
CA VAL A 124 -9.24 -1.85 15.20
C VAL A 124 -9.82 -0.44 15.04
N ALA A 125 -9.65 0.42 16.04
CA ALA A 125 -10.13 1.80 15.99
C ALA A 125 -9.54 2.56 14.80
N TRP A 126 -8.23 2.41 14.57
CA TRP A 126 -7.56 2.99 13.41
C TRP A 126 -8.14 2.46 12.08
N THR A 127 -8.37 1.15 11.95
CA THR A 127 -8.96 0.58 10.72
C THR A 127 -10.36 1.10 10.45
N LYS A 128 -11.19 1.27 11.50
CA LYS A 128 -12.55 1.84 11.38
C LYS A 128 -12.49 3.32 11.02
N LYS A 129 -11.60 4.09 11.67
CA LYS A 129 -11.44 5.54 11.45
C LYS A 129 -10.98 5.89 10.03
N TRP A 130 -10.11 5.09 9.43
CA TRP A 130 -9.51 5.36 8.12
C TRP A 130 -10.06 4.48 6.99
N ALA A 131 -11.13 3.73 7.25
CA ALA A 131 -11.75 2.78 6.31
C ALA A 131 -10.74 1.80 5.69
N VAL A 132 -9.73 1.39 6.46
CA VAL A 132 -8.75 0.40 6.02
C VAL A 132 -9.29 -0.99 6.36
N PRO A 133 -9.41 -1.91 5.39
CA PRO A 133 -9.95 -3.23 5.67
C PRO A 133 -9.09 -3.98 6.70
N ILE A 134 -9.74 -4.53 7.73
CA ILE A 134 -9.06 -5.17 8.88
C ILE A 134 -8.17 -6.35 8.43
N GLU A 135 -8.52 -7.02 7.34
CA GLU A 135 -7.74 -8.11 6.76
C GLU A 135 -6.39 -7.68 6.17
N LYS A 136 -6.20 -6.37 5.92
CA LYS A 136 -4.90 -5.81 5.54
C LYS A 136 -3.97 -5.66 6.73
N ILE A 137 -4.51 -5.57 7.94
CA ILE A 137 -3.74 -5.48 9.18
C ILE A 137 -3.59 -6.87 9.80
N TYR A 138 -4.68 -7.59 10.02
CA TYR A 138 -4.67 -8.92 10.64
C TYR A 138 -5.02 -10.02 9.65
N ASN A 139 -4.20 -11.07 9.58
CA ASN A 139 -4.54 -12.28 8.83
C ASN A 139 -5.69 -13.05 9.52
N ARG A 140 -6.17 -14.15 8.91
CA ARG A 140 -7.31 -14.92 9.43
C ARG A 140 -7.13 -15.33 10.90
N THR A 141 -6.03 -15.99 11.23
CA THR A 141 -5.72 -16.46 12.58
C THR A 141 -5.64 -15.31 13.59
N GLN A 142 -5.08 -14.18 13.19
CA GLN A 142 -4.97 -12.98 14.04
C GLN A 142 -6.34 -12.34 14.30
N ARG A 143 -7.22 -12.31 13.29
CA ARG A 143 -8.61 -11.82 13.47
C ARG A 143 -9.41 -12.73 14.39
N ASP A 144 -9.17 -14.03 14.35
CA ASP A 144 -9.82 -14.96 15.27
C ASP A 144 -9.31 -14.76 16.70
N LYS A 145 -7.98 -14.57 16.90
CA LYS A 145 -7.40 -14.21 18.21
C LYS A 145 -7.98 -12.91 18.78
N PHE A 146 -8.17 -11.90 17.93
CA PHE A 146 -8.60 -10.55 18.34
C PHE A 146 -10.08 -10.26 18.05
N ARG A 147 -10.92 -11.30 17.92
CA ARG A 147 -12.35 -11.17 17.65
C ARG A 147 -13.03 -10.22 18.65
N TRP A 148 -12.73 -10.40 19.93
CA TRP A 148 -13.23 -9.55 21.02
C TRP A 148 -12.96 -8.06 20.78
N ALA A 149 -11.77 -7.69 20.30
CA ALA A 149 -11.42 -6.30 20.04
C ALA A 149 -12.12 -5.75 18.78
N ILE A 150 -12.26 -6.58 17.74
CA ILE A 150 -12.93 -6.22 16.48
C ILE A 150 -14.40 -5.87 16.73
N ASP A 151 -15.08 -6.67 17.56
CA ASP A 151 -16.50 -6.55 17.83
C ASP A 151 -16.78 -5.37 18.78
N MET A 152 -15.91 -5.12 19.77
CA MET A 152 -16.17 -4.14 20.83
C MET A 152 -15.62 -2.73 20.57
N ALA A 153 -14.50 -2.57 19.84
CA ALA A 153 -13.85 -1.26 19.74
C ALA A 153 -14.47 -0.37 18.64
N GLY A 154 -14.86 0.86 19.00
CA GLY A 154 -15.27 1.89 18.04
C GLY A 154 -14.09 2.64 17.40
N PRO A 155 -14.35 3.54 16.42
CA PRO A 155 -13.30 4.35 15.78
C PRO A 155 -12.62 5.37 16.72
N ASP A 156 -13.28 5.73 17.82
CA ASP A 156 -12.84 6.75 18.77
C ASP A 156 -12.20 6.17 20.05
N PHE A 157 -11.86 4.87 20.05
CA PHE A 157 -11.19 4.25 21.18
C PHE A 157 -9.84 4.91 21.48
N VAL A 158 -9.57 5.16 22.76
CA VAL A 158 -8.31 5.66 23.30
C VAL A 158 -7.81 4.66 24.35
N PHE A 159 -6.52 4.31 24.28
CA PHE A 159 -5.86 3.36 25.18
C PHE A 159 -5.52 3.98 26.54
#